data_AF-A0A0G2IBZ2-F1
#
_entry.id   AF-A0A0G2IBZ2-F1
#
_cell.length_a   1.000
_cell.length_b   1.000
_cell.length_c   1.000
_cell.angle_alpha   90.00
_cell.angle_beta   90.00
_cell.angle_gamma   90.00
#
_symmetry.space_group_name_H-M   'P 1'
#
loop_
_entity.id
_entity.type
_entity.pdbx_description
1 polymer ?
#
loop_
_entity_poly.entity_id
_entity_poly.type
_entity_poly.pdbx_seq_one_letter_code
_entity_poly.pdbx_strand_id
1 'polypeptide(L)'
;MDRPVKHRFSMATLRGTQQPELCRRLYKLIKAENHAIGSYENAGRDRVSIASQLSDWGESTSDVAVSDISDKMGVLLAEMGEQEDLYAQNLEDYRNVLKQIRNTESSVQPARDYKARVVDEIQKQKIKDPNNPKLVSLEQELVRAEAQTLVAEAQLTNITRQKLKEAFDIHLAATIERAEKQIILARHGRRLLNLLDDTPLVPGDTRGAYEHADQARQVLNDAEQDLRGWEPSLEPIHSAATGMGTNLMPVSQVNGDQEEDSYQRETGTGSSMPQPVAA
;
A
#
# COMPACT_ATOMS: atom_id res chain seq x y z
N MET A 1 -36.19 -37.33 1.55
CA MET A 1 -36.34 -36.80 0.18
C MET A 1 -35.21 -35.82 -0.05
N ASP A 2 -34.09 -36.34 -0.55
CA ASP A 2 -32.88 -35.55 -0.85
C ASP A 2 -33.06 -34.85 -2.19
N ARG A 3 -32.79 -33.53 -2.23
CA ARG A 3 -32.76 -32.78 -3.49
C ARG A 3 -31.31 -32.76 -4.01
N PRO A 4 -31.04 -33.12 -5.28
CA PRO A 4 -29.69 -33.05 -5.81
C PRO A 4 -29.29 -31.60 -6.07
N VAL A 5 -28.11 -31.21 -5.56
CA VAL A 5 -27.46 -29.93 -5.86
C VAL A 5 -27.03 -29.96 -7.33
N LYS A 6 -27.71 -29.18 -8.17
CA LYS A 6 -27.33 -28.99 -9.57
C LYS A 6 -26.10 -28.08 -9.63
N HIS A 7 -24.91 -28.67 -9.77
CA HIS A 7 -23.72 -27.93 -10.19
C HIS A 7 -23.94 -27.42 -11.63
N ARG A 8 -24.26 -26.12 -11.75
CA ARG A 8 -24.22 -25.42 -13.04
C ARG A 8 -22.74 -25.24 -13.41
N PHE A 9 -22.25 -26.09 -14.30
CA PHE A 9 -21.02 -25.80 -15.03
C PHE A 9 -21.23 -24.49 -15.81
N SER A 10 -20.65 -23.40 -15.31
CA SER A 10 -20.60 -22.12 -16.02
C SER A 10 -19.43 -22.17 -17.00
N MET A 11 -19.70 -21.97 -18.29
CA MET A 11 -18.66 -21.77 -19.32
C MET A 11 -17.79 -20.52 -19.07
N ALA A 12 -18.08 -19.70 -18.04
CA ALA A 12 -17.19 -18.63 -17.60
C ALA A 12 -15.86 -19.15 -17.05
N THR A 13 -15.79 -20.40 -16.58
CA THR A 13 -14.56 -21.00 -16.02
C THR A 13 -13.63 -21.57 -17.11
N LEU A 14 -14.09 -21.69 -18.36
CA LEU A 14 -13.31 -22.20 -19.50
C LEU A 14 -12.63 -21.11 -20.32
N ARG A 15 -12.95 -19.83 -20.07
CA ARG A 15 -12.05 -18.73 -20.42
C ARG A 15 -11.00 -18.65 -19.33
N GLY A 16 -10.10 -19.63 -19.32
CA GLY A 16 -8.83 -19.48 -18.63
C GLY A 16 -8.31 -18.11 -19.00
N THR A 17 -8.17 -17.26 -17.98
CA THR A 17 -7.71 -15.89 -18.06
C THR A 17 -6.45 -15.83 -18.92
N GLN A 18 -6.61 -15.64 -20.23
CA GLN A 18 -5.55 -15.12 -21.07
C GLN A 18 -5.46 -13.66 -20.69
N GLN A 19 -4.93 -13.40 -19.50
CA GLN A 19 -4.40 -12.09 -19.19
C GLN A 19 -3.41 -11.76 -20.31
N PRO A 20 -3.48 -10.55 -20.87
CA PRO A 20 -2.49 -10.07 -21.81
C PRO A 20 -1.09 -10.31 -21.26
N GLU A 21 -0.15 -10.71 -22.13
CA GLU A 21 1.16 -11.22 -21.70
C GLU A 21 1.90 -10.26 -20.76
N LEU A 22 1.78 -8.95 -21.02
CA LEU A 22 2.39 -7.89 -20.23
C LEU A 22 2.00 -7.98 -18.74
N CYS A 23 0.71 -8.14 -18.46
CA CYS A 23 0.17 -8.11 -17.11
C CYS A 23 0.45 -9.38 -16.30
N ARG A 24 0.81 -10.50 -16.96
CA ARG A 24 0.99 -11.79 -16.28
C ARG A 24 2.16 -11.76 -15.29
N ARG A 25 3.24 -11.04 -15.62
CA ARG A 25 4.43 -10.97 -14.77
C ARG A 25 4.13 -10.20 -13.49
N LEU A 26 3.57 -9.00 -13.62
CA LEU A 26 3.20 -8.19 -12.47
C LEU A 26 2.07 -8.83 -11.65
N TYR A 27 1.11 -9.51 -12.30
CA TYR A 27 0.10 -10.30 -11.60
C TYR A 27 0.71 -11.40 -10.72
N LYS A 28 1.72 -12.13 -11.23
CA LYS A 28 2.45 -13.13 -10.44
C LYS A 28 3.14 -12.49 -9.24
N LEU A 29 3.80 -11.34 -9.43
CA LEU A 29 4.40 -10.58 -8.32
C LEU A 29 3.36 -10.20 -7.27
N ILE A 30 2.26 -9.56 -7.66
CA ILE A 30 1.16 -9.17 -6.75
C ILE A 30 0.58 -10.38 -5.99
N LYS A 31 0.54 -11.56 -6.61
CA LYS A 31 0.09 -12.79 -5.95
C LYS A 31 1.11 -13.29 -4.92
N ALA A 32 2.40 -13.22 -5.23
CA ALA A 32 3.47 -13.58 -4.31
C ALA A 32 3.49 -12.63 -3.10
N GLU A 33 3.34 -11.33 -3.32
CA GLU A 33 3.26 -10.32 -2.24
C GLU A 33 2.08 -10.61 -1.30
N ASN A 34 0.90 -10.97 -1.84
CA ASN A 34 -0.24 -11.36 -1.01
C ASN A 34 0.06 -12.56 -0.09
N HIS A 35 0.89 -13.49 -0.55
CA HIS A 35 1.27 -14.65 0.26
C HIS A 35 2.26 -14.27 1.36
N ALA A 36 3.22 -13.39 1.03
CA ALA A 36 4.16 -12.84 2.00
C ALA A 36 3.43 -12.03 3.08
N ILE A 37 2.50 -11.15 2.71
CA ILE A 37 1.64 -10.39 3.64
C ILE A 37 0.93 -11.34 4.61
N GLY A 38 0.26 -12.38 4.10
CA GLY A 38 -0.40 -13.37 4.96
C GLY A 38 0.56 -14.12 5.90
N SER A 39 1.83 -14.25 5.53
CA SER A 39 2.84 -14.83 6.41
C SER A 39 3.23 -13.89 7.56
N TYR A 40 3.29 -12.58 7.32
CA TYR A 40 3.49 -11.58 8.37
C TYR A 40 2.29 -11.48 9.31
N GLU A 41 1.06 -11.50 8.79
CA GLU A 41 -0.17 -11.56 9.60
C GLU A 41 -0.18 -12.79 10.52
N ASN A 42 0.19 -13.96 9.98
CA ASN A 42 0.29 -15.18 10.77
C ASN A 42 1.38 -15.07 11.83
N ALA A 43 2.56 -14.55 11.47
CA ALA A 43 3.67 -14.36 12.40
C ALA A 43 3.29 -13.41 13.56
N GLY A 44 2.54 -12.34 13.29
CA GLY A 44 2.00 -11.44 14.31
C GLY A 44 1.06 -12.17 15.28
N ARG A 45 0.08 -12.92 14.76
CA ARG A 45 -0.86 -13.70 15.58
C ARG A 45 -0.16 -14.79 16.40
N ASP A 46 0.77 -15.52 15.80
CA ASP A 46 1.55 -16.54 16.49
C ASP A 46 2.39 -15.91 17.61
N ARG A 47 2.98 -14.74 17.37
CA ARG A 47 3.76 -14.00 18.36
C ARG A 47 2.92 -13.62 19.59
N VAL A 48 1.70 -13.12 19.40
CA VAL A 48 0.76 -12.80 20.50
C VAL A 48 0.36 -14.08 21.26
N SER A 49 0.11 -15.19 20.55
CA SER A 49 -0.15 -16.48 21.21
C SER A 49 1.05 -16.95 22.06
N ILE A 50 2.27 -16.81 21.54
CA ILE A 50 3.50 -17.16 22.27
C ILE A 50 3.67 -16.29 23.51
N ALA A 51 3.34 -15.00 23.43
CA ALA A 51 3.39 -14.08 24.56
C ALA A 51 2.47 -14.52 25.72
N SER A 52 1.25 -14.95 25.41
CA SER A 52 0.31 -15.50 26.42
C SER A 52 0.89 -16.76 27.06
N GLN A 53 1.35 -17.72 26.24
CA GLN A 53 1.89 -18.99 26.73
C GLN A 53 3.13 -18.80 27.61
N LEU A 54 3.97 -17.81 27.31
CA LEU A 54 5.14 -17.47 28.12
C LEU A 54 4.71 -16.97 29.51
N SER A 55 3.70 -16.12 29.57
CA SER A 55 3.18 -15.55 30.82
C SER A 55 2.53 -16.65 31.68
N ASP A 56 1.69 -17.49 31.06
CA ASP A 56 1.05 -18.63 31.72
C ASP A 56 2.08 -19.63 32.28
N TRP A 57 3.12 -19.95 31.49
CA TRP A 57 4.20 -20.82 31.95
C TRP A 57 4.93 -20.22 33.14
N GLY A 58 5.26 -18.93 33.08
CA GLY A 58 5.95 -18.24 34.16
C GLY A 58 5.21 -18.27 35.49
N GLU A 59 3.90 -18.02 35.47
CA GLU A 59 3.03 -18.14 36.64
C GLU A 59 3.08 -19.57 37.24
N SER A 60 3.11 -20.60 36.39
CA SER A 60 3.15 -22.00 36.83
C SER A 60 4.45 -22.40 37.56
N THR A 61 5.53 -21.63 37.42
CA THR A 61 6.83 -21.95 38.03
C THR A 61 6.85 -21.79 39.56
N SER A 62 5.89 -21.04 40.12
CA SER A 62 5.90 -20.61 41.54
C SER A 62 7.14 -19.79 41.94
N ASP A 63 7.97 -19.36 40.99
CA ASP A 63 9.08 -18.42 41.21
C ASP A 63 8.61 -17.01 40.87
N VAL A 64 8.56 -16.15 41.88
CA VAL A 64 8.03 -14.78 41.77
C VAL A 64 8.83 -13.94 40.77
N ALA A 65 10.16 -14.10 40.72
CA ALA A 65 11.00 -13.35 39.80
C ALA A 65 10.79 -13.84 38.36
N VAL A 66 10.76 -15.15 38.16
CA VAL A 66 10.51 -15.73 36.83
C VAL A 66 9.12 -15.34 36.32
N SER A 67 8.10 -15.44 37.17
CA SER A 67 6.71 -15.08 36.84
C SER A 67 6.58 -13.61 36.43
N ASP A 68 7.19 -12.67 37.17
CA ASP A 68 7.12 -11.26 36.80
C ASP A 68 7.88 -10.98 35.48
N ILE A 69 9.11 -11.50 35.31
CA ILE A 69 9.90 -11.25 34.11
C ILE A 69 9.27 -11.87 32.87
N SER A 70 8.68 -13.07 32.96
CA SER A 70 7.98 -13.70 31.84
C SER A 70 6.71 -12.95 31.44
N ASP A 71 5.96 -12.40 32.40
CA ASP A 71 4.76 -11.59 32.13
C ASP A 71 5.14 -10.30 31.38
N LYS A 72 6.16 -9.57 31.88
CA LYS A 72 6.66 -8.36 31.20
C LYS A 72 7.27 -8.66 29.83
N MET A 73 7.96 -9.78 29.68
CA MET A 73 8.44 -10.24 28.37
C MET A 73 7.27 -10.58 27.43
N GLY A 74 6.20 -11.18 27.96
CA GLY A 74 4.94 -11.41 27.26
C GLY A 74 4.38 -10.11 26.67
N VAL A 75 4.31 -9.04 27.47
CA VAL A 75 3.85 -7.72 26.99
C VAL A 75 4.69 -7.22 25.81
N LEU A 76 6.02 -7.28 25.90
CA LEU A 76 6.90 -6.84 24.80
C LEU A 76 6.77 -7.71 23.55
N LEU A 77 6.60 -9.03 23.72
CA LEU A 77 6.37 -9.96 22.61
C LEU A 77 5.02 -9.69 21.93
N ALA A 78 3.96 -9.45 22.71
CA ALA A 78 2.66 -9.11 22.17
C ALA A 78 2.73 -7.83 21.33
N GLU A 79 3.39 -6.78 21.84
CA GLU A 79 3.62 -5.54 21.11
C GLU A 79 4.44 -5.78 19.82
N MET A 80 5.47 -6.63 19.84
CA MET A 80 6.16 -7.04 18.60
C MET A 80 5.22 -7.69 17.59
N GLY A 81 4.21 -8.45 18.05
CA GLY A 81 3.17 -9.04 17.21
C GLY A 81 2.26 -7.99 16.57
N GLU A 82 1.85 -6.98 17.32
CA GLU A 82 1.06 -5.85 16.80
C GLU A 82 1.86 -5.04 15.75
N GLN A 83 3.17 -4.86 15.94
CA GLN A 83 4.02 -4.22 14.93
C GLN A 83 4.13 -5.04 13.62
N GLU A 84 4.02 -6.38 13.67
CA GLU A 84 3.95 -7.21 12.45
C GLU A 84 2.61 -7.03 11.71
N ASP A 85 1.50 -6.88 12.43
CA ASP A 85 0.19 -6.64 11.83
C ASP A 85 0.15 -5.27 11.12
N LEU A 86 0.64 -4.22 11.78
CA LEU A 86 0.78 -2.88 11.17
C LEU A 86 1.67 -2.91 9.92
N TYR A 87 2.77 -3.68 9.96
CA TYR A 87 3.62 -3.85 8.78
C TYR A 87 2.89 -4.57 7.64
N ALA A 88 2.13 -5.62 7.93
CA ALA A 88 1.33 -6.34 6.94
C ALA A 88 0.27 -5.43 6.27
N GLN A 89 -0.38 -4.56 7.06
CA GLN A 89 -1.33 -3.56 6.53
C GLN A 89 -0.65 -2.59 5.55
N ASN A 90 0.51 -2.03 5.92
CA ASN A 90 1.29 -1.14 5.03
C ASN A 90 1.76 -1.85 3.75
N LEU A 91 2.10 -3.15 3.83
CA LEU A 91 2.44 -3.94 2.64
C LEU A 91 1.22 -4.16 1.72
N GLU A 92 0.00 -4.23 2.25
CA GLU A 92 -1.20 -4.28 1.40
C GLU A 92 -1.44 -2.94 0.68
N ASP A 93 -1.10 -1.80 1.30
CA ASP A 93 -1.12 -0.49 0.64
C ASP A 93 -0.11 -0.40 -0.52
N TYR A 94 1.15 -0.81 -0.28
CA TYR A 94 2.15 -1.00 -1.33
C TYR A 94 1.61 -1.88 -2.48
N ARG A 95 1.00 -3.01 -2.12
CA ARG A 95 0.45 -3.96 -3.09
C ARG A 95 -0.73 -3.38 -3.87
N ASN A 96 -1.54 -2.50 -3.26
CA ASN A 96 -2.61 -1.77 -3.93
C ASN A 96 -2.06 -0.83 -5.00
N VAL A 97 -0.92 -0.18 -4.76
CA VAL A 97 -0.24 0.64 -5.79
C VAL A 97 0.24 -0.22 -6.96
N LEU A 98 0.81 -1.41 -6.70
CA LEU A 98 1.19 -2.34 -7.78
C LEU A 98 -0.01 -2.81 -8.63
N LYS A 99 -1.19 -3.01 -8.01
CA LYS A 99 -2.43 -3.32 -8.75
C LYS A 99 -2.79 -2.21 -9.74
N GLN A 100 -2.52 -0.94 -9.41
CA GLN A 100 -2.77 0.20 -10.31
C GLN A 100 -1.87 0.14 -11.56
N ILE A 101 -0.58 -0.21 -11.41
CA ILE A 101 0.33 -0.42 -12.54
C ILE A 101 -0.21 -1.52 -13.46
N ARG A 102 -0.56 -2.69 -12.90
CA ARG A 102 -1.12 -3.82 -13.66
C ARG A 102 -2.43 -3.45 -14.39
N ASN A 103 -3.29 -2.67 -13.74
CA ASN A 103 -4.53 -2.20 -14.36
C ASN A 103 -4.24 -1.28 -15.55
N THR A 104 -3.24 -0.40 -15.42
CA THR A 104 -2.78 0.46 -16.51
C THR A 104 -2.22 -0.37 -17.67
N GLU A 105 -1.36 -1.36 -17.38
CA GLU A 105 -0.86 -2.31 -18.39
C GLU A 105 -1.99 -3.03 -19.14
N SER A 106 -3.06 -3.39 -18.43
CA SER A 106 -4.23 -4.05 -19.00
C SER A 106 -5.03 -3.11 -19.90
N SER A 107 -5.13 -1.84 -19.51
CA SER A 107 -5.90 -0.81 -20.24
C SER A 107 -5.26 -0.39 -21.57
N VAL A 108 -3.97 -0.64 -21.77
CA VAL A 108 -3.26 -0.35 -23.04
C VAL A 108 -3.48 -1.43 -24.10
N GLN A 109 -3.84 -2.64 -23.69
CA GLN A 109 -3.97 -3.79 -24.61
C GLN A 109 -5.00 -3.58 -25.72
N PRO A 110 -6.20 -3.00 -25.47
CA PRO A 110 -7.15 -2.70 -26.54
C PRO A 110 -6.59 -1.82 -27.66
N ALA A 111 -5.71 -0.86 -27.34
CA ALA A 111 -5.09 0.00 -28.35
C ALA A 111 -4.10 -0.80 -29.23
N ARG A 112 -3.31 -1.69 -28.61
CA ARG A 112 -2.40 -2.61 -29.32
C ARG A 112 -3.15 -3.58 -30.23
N ASP A 113 -4.20 -4.20 -29.69
CA ASP A 113 -5.03 -5.16 -30.41
C ASP A 113 -5.75 -4.50 -31.59
N TYR A 114 -6.23 -3.26 -31.39
CA TYR A 114 -6.86 -2.48 -32.47
C TYR A 114 -5.86 -2.16 -33.58
N LYS A 115 -4.65 -1.68 -33.24
CA LYS A 115 -3.58 -1.44 -34.23
C LYS A 115 -3.27 -2.72 -35.01
N ALA A 116 -3.06 -3.84 -34.33
CA ALA A 116 -2.74 -5.12 -34.96
C ALA A 116 -3.85 -5.56 -35.93
N ARG A 117 -5.13 -5.43 -35.53
CA ARG A 117 -6.27 -5.74 -36.39
C ARG A 117 -6.30 -4.89 -37.67
N VAL A 118 -6.03 -3.59 -37.57
CA VAL A 118 -5.99 -2.70 -38.75
C VAL A 118 -4.85 -3.09 -39.69
N VAL A 119 -3.67 -3.45 -39.15
CA VAL A 119 -2.54 -3.95 -39.95
C VAL A 119 -2.91 -5.24 -40.70
N ASP A 120 -3.57 -6.19 -40.02
CA ASP A 120 -4.00 -7.46 -40.63
C ASP A 120 -5.06 -7.24 -41.73
N GLU A 121 -6.00 -6.31 -41.52
CA GLU A 121 -7.01 -5.93 -42.51
C GLU A 121 -6.36 -5.31 -43.77
N ILE A 122 -5.35 -4.45 -43.60
CA ILE A 122 -4.55 -3.91 -44.71
C ILE A 122 -3.86 -5.03 -45.47
N GLN A 123 -3.15 -5.93 -44.76
CA GLN A 123 -2.39 -6.99 -45.40
C GLN A 123 -3.30 -7.95 -46.18
N LYS A 124 -4.44 -8.33 -45.58
CA LYS A 124 -5.45 -9.16 -46.23
C LYS A 124 -6.02 -8.49 -47.48
N GLN A 125 -6.28 -7.18 -47.42
CA GLN A 125 -6.79 -6.43 -48.56
C GLN A 125 -5.74 -6.27 -49.67
N LYS A 126 -4.46 -6.04 -49.33
CA LYS A 126 -3.35 -5.99 -50.30
C LYS A 126 -3.17 -7.31 -51.05
N ILE A 127 -3.31 -8.46 -50.37
CA ILE A 127 -3.24 -9.78 -51.02
C ILE A 127 -4.45 -10.00 -51.93
N LYS A 128 -5.65 -9.59 -51.50
CA LYS A 128 -6.90 -9.82 -52.24
C LYS A 128 -7.02 -8.95 -53.49
N ASP A 129 -6.74 -7.67 -53.36
CA ASP A 129 -6.85 -6.68 -54.43
C ASP A 129 -5.96 -5.46 -54.09
N PRO A 130 -4.75 -5.37 -54.67
CA PRO A 130 -3.79 -4.30 -54.41
C PRO A 130 -4.27 -2.90 -54.82
N ASN A 131 -5.23 -2.80 -55.75
CA ASN A 131 -5.70 -1.52 -56.29
C ASN A 131 -7.02 -1.07 -55.65
N ASN A 132 -7.44 -1.74 -54.57
CA ASN A 132 -8.71 -1.44 -53.93
C ASN A 132 -8.69 -0.05 -53.28
N PRO A 133 -9.65 0.85 -53.58
CA PRO A 133 -9.68 2.20 -53.00
C PRO A 133 -9.85 2.21 -51.48
N LYS A 134 -10.36 1.11 -50.87
CA LYS A 134 -10.46 0.96 -49.42
C LYS A 134 -9.10 0.89 -48.72
N LEU A 135 -8.02 0.60 -49.45
CA LEU A 135 -6.67 0.59 -48.87
C LEU A 135 -6.29 1.97 -48.34
N VAL A 136 -6.64 3.05 -49.05
CA VAL A 136 -6.34 4.42 -48.62
C VAL A 136 -7.03 4.75 -47.29
N SER A 137 -8.30 4.33 -47.13
CA SER A 137 -9.02 4.54 -45.85
C SER A 137 -8.44 3.71 -44.71
N LEU A 138 -8.02 2.46 -44.96
CA LEU A 138 -7.40 1.62 -43.94
C LEU A 138 -6.02 2.15 -43.54
N GLU A 139 -5.25 2.69 -44.48
CA GLU A 139 -3.95 3.32 -44.20
C GLU A 139 -4.11 4.59 -43.34
N GLN A 140 -5.15 5.40 -43.59
CA GLN A 140 -5.49 6.53 -42.71
C GLN A 140 -5.95 6.06 -41.32
N GLU A 141 -6.73 4.98 -41.23
CA GLU A 141 -7.13 4.37 -39.97
C GLU A 141 -5.91 3.85 -39.18
N LEU A 142 -4.94 3.26 -39.88
CA LEU A 142 -3.68 2.81 -39.27
C LEU A 142 -2.94 3.98 -38.63
N VAL A 143 -2.76 5.09 -39.33
CA VAL A 143 -2.10 6.30 -38.78
C VAL A 143 -2.78 6.76 -37.48
N ARG A 144 -4.12 6.71 -37.44
CA ARG A 144 -4.88 7.05 -36.21
C ARG A 144 -4.65 6.03 -35.09
N ALA A 145 -4.68 4.73 -35.40
CA ALA A 145 -4.43 3.66 -34.42
C ALA A 145 -2.99 3.72 -33.86
N GLU A 146 -2.01 4.10 -34.70
CA GLU A 146 -0.63 4.31 -34.28
C GLU A 146 -0.49 5.48 -33.31
N ALA A 147 -1.11 6.62 -33.61
CA ALA A 147 -1.12 7.77 -32.70
C ALA A 147 -1.77 7.43 -31.35
N GLN A 148 -2.89 6.72 -31.35
CA GLN A 148 -3.54 6.25 -30.11
C GLN A 148 -2.65 5.30 -29.30
N THR A 149 -1.98 4.37 -29.98
CA THR A 149 -1.05 3.44 -29.32
C THR A 149 0.12 4.21 -28.71
N LEU A 150 0.73 5.16 -29.43
CA LEU A 150 1.83 5.97 -28.90
C LEU A 150 1.45 6.74 -27.63
N VAL A 151 0.26 7.34 -27.59
CA VAL A 151 -0.24 8.02 -26.39
C VAL A 151 -0.44 7.03 -25.23
N ALA A 152 -1.05 5.87 -25.49
CA ALA A 152 -1.28 4.85 -24.47
C ALA A 152 0.03 4.28 -23.90
N GLU A 153 1.04 4.03 -24.74
CA GLU A 153 2.38 3.57 -24.31
C GLU A 153 3.12 4.63 -23.48
N ALA A 154 3.02 5.90 -23.87
CA ALA A 154 3.61 7.01 -23.11
C ALA A 154 2.96 7.13 -21.73
N GLN A 155 1.63 7.04 -21.65
CA GLN A 155 0.89 7.04 -20.39
C GLN A 155 1.27 5.85 -19.51
N LEU A 156 1.33 4.65 -20.07
CA LEU A 156 1.77 3.46 -19.33
C LEU A 156 3.17 3.65 -18.75
N THR A 157 4.09 4.16 -19.55
CA THR A 157 5.47 4.42 -19.13
C THR A 157 5.53 5.42 -17.98
N ASN A 158 4.78 6.52 -18.08
CA ASN A 158 4.77 7.59 -17.08
C ASN A 158 4.13 7.10 -15.76
N ILE A 159 2.96 6.47 -15.83
CA ILE A 159 2.26 5.92 -14.66
C ILE A 159 3.09 4.84 -13.99
N THR A 160 3.71 3.95 -14.76
CA THR A 160 4.56 2.88 -14.21
C THR A 160 5.71 3.47 -13.39
N ARG A 161 6.41 4.49 -13.90
CA ARG A 161 7.50 5.13 -13.15
C ARG A 161 7.00 5.81 -11.89
N GLN A 162 5.91 6.59 -11.98
CA GLN A 162 5.35 7.29 -10.83
C GLN A 162 4.93 6.30 -9.74
N LYS A 163 4.12 5.30 -10.11
CA LYS A 163 3.55 4.34 -9.18
C LYS A 163 4.57 3.36 -8.63
N LEU A 164 5.63 3.05 -9.38
CA LEU A 164 6.73 2.25 -8.85
C LEU A 164 7.45 2.97 -7.72
N LYS A 165 7.71 4.28 -7.87
CA LYS A 165 8.31 5.09 -6.80
C LYS A 165 7.42 5.15 -5.57
N GLU A 166 6.14 5.47 -5.77
CA GLU A 166 5.13 5.51 -4.70
C GLU A 166 5.00 4.18 -3.97
N ALA A 167 4.94 3.06 -4.70
CA ALA A 167 4.84 1.72 -4.12
C ALA A 167 6.04 1.43 -3.20
N PHE A 168 7.26 1.61 -3.70
CA PHE A 168 8.45 1.28 -2.92
C PHE A 168 8.77 2.28 -1.81
N ASP A 169 8.29 3.52 -1.91
CA ASP A 169 8.32 4.48 -0.81
C ASP A 169 7.54 3.93 0.40
N ILE A 170 6.28 3.52 0.19
CA ILE A 170 5.44 2.88 1.22
C ILE A 170 6.11 1.63 1.79
N HIS A 171 6.56 0.72 0.92
CA HIS A 171 7.17 -0.54 1.35
C HIS A 171 8.41 -0.31 2.22
N LEU A 172 9.32 0.56 1.78
CA LEU A 172 10.58 0.78 2.46
C LEU A 172 10.39 1.57 3.75
N ALA A 173 9.50 2.58 3.76
CA ALA A 173 9.11 3.30 4.96
C ALA A 173 8.56 2.35 6.04
N ALA A 174 7.63 1.47 5.65
CA ALA A 174 7.06 0.47 6.56
C ALA A 174 8.10 -0.52 7.09
N THR A 175 9.07 -0.90 6.24
CA THR A 175 10.17 -1.80 6.64
C THR A 175 11.07 -1.14 7.68
N ILE A 176 11.41 0.14 7.49
CA ILE A 176 12.24 0.92 8.42
C ILE A 176 11.52 1.08 9.75
N GLU A 177 10.26 1.52 9.73
CA GLU A 177 9.44 1.69 10.94
C GLU A 177 9.36 0.39 11.76
N ARG A 178 9.01 -0.72 11.10
CA ARG A 178 8.95 -2.04 11.75
C ARG A 178 10.29 -2.39 12.42
N ALA A 179 11.39 -2.23 11.70
CA ALA A 179 12.71 -2.61 12.20
C ALA A 179 13.11 -1.76 13.41
N GLU A 180 12.92 -0.44 13.35
CA GLU A 180 13.30 0.48 14.41
C GLU A 180 12.47 0.28 15.68
N LYS A 181 11.15 0.08 15.54
CA LYS A 181 10.28 -0.22 16.68
C LYS A 181 10.59 -1.58 17.31
N GLN A 182 10.90 -2.60 16.50
CA GLN A 182 11.35 -3.89 17.03
C GLN A 182 12.69 -3.81 17.75
N ILE A 183 13.62 -2.96 17.29
CA ILE A 183 14.89 -2.70 17.98
C ILE A 183 14.64 -2.08 19.36
N ILE A 184 13.72 -1.12 19.47
CA ILE A 184 13.33 -0.51 20.76
C ILE A 184 12.83 -1.59 21.72
N LEU A 185 11.84 -2.38 21.30
CA LEU A 185 11.27 -3.47 22.09
C LEU A 185 12.33 -4.50 22.52
N ALA A 186 13.19 -4.93 21.60
CA ALA A 186 14.25 -5.91 21.88
C ALA A 186 15.27 -5.38 22.90
N ARG A 187 15.62 -4.08 22.83
CA ARG A 187 16.53 -3.46 23.81
C ARG A 187 15.94 -3.46 25.22
N HIS A 188 14.66 -3.12 25.35
CA HIS A 188 13.96 -3.16 26.64
C HIS A 188 13.76 -4.59 27.15
N GLY A 189 13.48 -5.55 26.26
CA GLY A 189 13.46 -6.97 26.62
C GLY A 189 14.78 -7.45 27.22
N ARG A 190 15.92 -7.01 26.66
CA ARG A 190 17.24 -7.28 27.26
C ARG A 190 17.44 -6.62 28.61
N ARG A 191 16.88 -5.42 28.84
CA ARG A 191 16.92 -4.76 30.15
C ARG A 191 16.15 -5.57 31.20
N LEU A 192 14.99 -6.12 30.84
CA LEU A 192 14.21 -6.99 31.74
C LEU A 192 15.02 -8.23 32.18
N LEU A 193 15.74 -8.87 31.26
CA LEU A 193 16.53 -10.06 31.59
C LEU A 193 17.63 -9.79 32.65
N ASN A 194 18.16 -8.56 32.72
CA ASN A 194 19.15 -8.19 33.74
C ASN A 194 18.55 -8.06 35.15
N LEU A 195 17.23 -8.18 35.31
CA LEU A 195 16.53 -8.14 36.60
C LEU A 195 16.33 -9.54 37.19
N LEU A 196 16.72 -10.58 36.46
CA LEU A 196 16.64 -11.97 36.90
C LEU A 196 18.02 -12.45 37.37
N ASP A 197 18.12 -12.80 38.65
CA ASP A 197 19.34 -13.40 39.22
C ASP A 197 19.41 -14.89 38.87
N ASP A 198 20.40 -15.26 38.06
CA ASP A 198 20.67 -16.62 37.62
C ASP A 198 21.70 -17.36 38.51
N THR A 199 22.13 -16.75 39.61
CA THR A 199 23.07 -17.38 40.55
C THR A 199 22.54 -18.75 41.01
N PRO A 200 23.31 -19.84 40.81
CA PRO A 200 22.91 -21.17 41.24
C PRO A 200 22.78 -21.27 42.76
N LEU A 201 21.77 -22.00 43.24
CA LEU A 201 21.64 -22.34 44.66
C LEU A 201 22.25 -23.70 44.98
N VAL A 202 22.77 -23.82 46.20
CA VAL A 202 23.13 -25.11 46.78
C VAL A 202 21.85 -25.80 47.26
N PRO A 203 21.71 -27.14 47.12
CA PRO A 203 20.55 -27.85 47.67
C PRO A 203 20.36 -27.58 49.16
N GLY A 204 19.19 -27.06 49.53
CA GLY A 204 18.85 -26.66 50.90
C GLY A 204 18.81 -25.14 51.11
N ASP A 205 19.41 -24.35 50.22
CA ASP A 205 19.31 -22.89 50.24
C ASP A 205 18.00 -22.42 49.60
N THR A 206 17.52 -21.26 50.04
CA THR A 206 16.35 -20.58 49.46
C THR A 206 16.79 -19.34 48.68
N ARG A 207 16.12 -19.03 47.57
CA ARG A 207 16.35 -17.75 46.86
C ARG A 207 15.95 -16.59 47.77
N GLY A 208 16.63 -15.45 47.59
CA GLY A 208 16.24 -14.19 48.22
C GLY A 208 14.88 -13.69 47.74
N ALA A 209 14.34 -12.67 48.41
CA ALA A 209 13.12 -12.02 47.97
C ALA A 209 13.33 -11.30 46.63
N TYR A 210 12.31 -11.33 45.76
CA TYR A 210 12.33 -10.59 44.51
C TYR A 210 12.06 -9.10 44.76
N GLU A 211 13.02 -8.22 44.45
CA GLU A 211 12.93 -6.78 44.71
C GLU A 211 12.80 -5.91 43.44
N HIS A 212 12.87 -6.51 42.24
CA HIS A 212 12.94 -5.76 40.98
C HIS A 212 11.58 -5.48 40.31
N ALA A 213 10.45 -5.78 40.97
CA ALA A 213 9.12 -5.63 40.39
C ALA A 213 8.82 -4.20 39.88
N ASP A 214 9.15 -3.18 40.69
CA ASP A 214 8.96 -1.77 40.29
C ASP A 214 9.87 -1.37 39.13
N GLN A 215 11.11 -1.89 39.13
CA GLN A 215 12.07 -1.64 38.06
C GLN A 215 11.63 -2.31 36.74
N ALA A 216 11.09 -3.53 36.80
CA ALA A 216 10.56 -4.24 35.64
C ALA A 216 9.36 -3.50 35.03
N ARG A 217 8.46 -2.99 35.88
CA ARG A 217 7.36 -2.12 35.43
C ARG A 217 7.88 -0.85 34.77
N GLN A 218 8.91 -0.22 35.34
CA GLN A 218 9.50 0.98 34.74
C GLN A 218 10.09 0.71 33.36
N VAL A 219 10.70 -0.47 33.13
CA VAL A 219 11.21 -0.84 31.80
C VAL A 219 10.10 -0.89 30.75
N LEU A 220 8.88 -1.34 31.11
CA LEU A 220 7.75 -1.27 30.19
C LEU A 220 7.29 0.15 29.92
N ASN A 221 7.22 1.00 30.94
CA ASN A 221 6.87 2.42 30.77
C ASN A 221 7.88 3.12 29.85
N ASP A 222 9.17 2.84 30.01
CA ASP A 222 10.22 3.36 29.14
C ASP A 222 10.04 2.86 27.69
N ALA A 223 9.70 1.58 27.50
CA ALA A 223 9.43 1.03 26.17
C ALA A 223 8.24 1.71 25.48
N GLU A 224 7.14 1.92 26.21
CA GLU A 224 5.97 2.64 25.73
C GLU A 224 6.32 4.09 25.37
N GLN A 225 7.11 4.77 26.21
CA GLN A 225 7.54 6.14 25.96
C GLN A 225 8.43 6.24 24.71
N ASP A 226 9.41 5.33 24.57
CA ASP A 226 10.32 5.31 23.42
C ASP A 226 9.57 4.98 22.12
N LEU A 227 8.60 4.06 22.17
CA LEU A 227 7.74 3.76 21.02
C LEU A 227 6.87 4.95 20.62
N ARG A 228 6.31 5.67 21.60
CA ARG A 228 5.53 6.90 21.35
C ARG A 228 6.38 8.05 20.84
N GLY A 229 7.64 8.12 21.28
CA GLY A 229 8.61 9.13 20.87
C GLY A 229 9.32 8.81 19.56
N TRP A 230 9.06 7.64 18.96
CA TRP A 230 9.63 7.30 17.67
C TRP A 230 9.07 8.22 16.58
N GLU A 231 9.95 8.75 15.74
CA GLU A 231 9.61 9.56 14.58
C GLU A 231 10.31 9.02 13.33
N PRO A 232 9.66 9.05 12.15
CA PRO A 232 10.26 8.57 10.91
C PRO A 232 11.50 9.40 10.53
N SER A 233 12.62 8.73 10.28
CA SER A 233 13.84 9.32 9.71
C SER A 233 14.11 8.73 8.33
N LEU A 234 13.34 9.18 7.32
CA LEU A 234 13.36 8.64 5.97
C LEU A 234 14.10 9.55 4.98
N GLU A 235 14.80 8.94 4.01
CA GLU A 235 15.34 9.67 2.87
C GLU A 235 14.21 10.13 1.93
N PRO A 236 14.07 11.42 1.62
CA PRO A 236 12.97 11.90 0.79
C PRO A 236 13.03 11.36 -0.64
N ILE A 237 11.91 10.79 -1.12
CA ILE A 237 11.80 10.35 -2.51
C ILE A 237 11.47 11.55 -3.42
N HIS A 238 12.45 12.04 -4.16
CA HIS A 238 12.27 13.19 -5.05
C HIS A 238 11.42 12.87 -6.28
N SER A 239 10.37 13.65 -6.57
CA SER A 239 9.60 13.56 -7.82
C SER A 239 9.94 14.70 -8.78
N ALA A 240 10.44 14.35 -9.97
CA ALA A 240 10.66 15.30 -11.06
C ALA A 240 9.36 15.68 -11.81
N ALA A 241 8.22 15.09 -11.43
CA ALA A 241 6.91 15.34 -12.05
C ALA A 241 6.13 16.48 -11.35
N THR A 242 6.76 17.24 -10.46
CA THR A 242 6.18 18.42 -9.82
C THR A 242 5.75 19.42 -10.91
N GLY A 243 4.43 19.62 -11.08
CA GLY A 243 3.84 20.47 -12.11
C GLY A 243 3.17 19.76 -13.29
N MET A 244 3.13 18.43 -13.32
CA MET A 244 2.29 17.67 -14.28
C MET A 244 0.91 17.36 -13.68
N GLY A 245 -0.15 17.45 -14.48
CA GLY A 245 -1.52 17.18 -14.04
C GLY A 245 -1.74 15.70 -13.69
N THR A 246 -2.95 15.34 -13.25
CA THR A 246 -3.32 13.97 -12.81
C THR A 246 -3.07 12.87 -13.86
N ASN A 247 -2.94 13.23 -15.14
CA ASN A 247 -2.60 12.33 -16.26
C ASN A 247 -1.12 12.42 -16.70
N LEU A 248 -0.24 13.06 -15.92
CA LEU A 248 1.18 13.28 -16.23
C LEU A 248 1.41 14.01 -17.58
N MET A 249 0.43 14.82 -17.98
CA MET A 249 0.56 15.76 -19.07
C MET A 249 1.08 17.10 -18.51
N PRO A 250 1.93 17.84 -19.25
CA PRO A 250 2.32 19.19 -18.85
C PRO A 250 1.07 20.02 -18.61
N VAL A 251 0.93 20.62 -17.43
CA VAL A 251 -0.10 21.63 -17.22
C VAL A 251 0.35 22.84 -18.04
N SER A 252 -0.37 23.18 -19.11
CA SER A 252 -0.15 24.43 -19.80
C SER A 252 -0.33 25.56 -18.78
N GLN A 253 0.76 26.21 -18.38
CA GLN A 253 0.68 27.51 -17.72
C GLN A 253 0.08 28.48 -18.74
N VAL A 254 -1.24 28.68 -18.66
CA VAL A 254 -1.87 29.83 -19.29
C VAL A 254 -1.38 31.03 -18.48
N ASN A 255 -0.45 31.80 -19.04
CA ASN A 255 -0.12 33.13 -18.56
C ASN A 255 -1.42 33.94 -18.55
N GLY A 256 -2.01 34.10 -17.37
CA GLY A 256 -2.97 35.16 -17.09
C GLY A 256 -2.18 36.38 -16.68
N ASP A 257 -1.94 37.27 -17.64
CA ASP A 257 -1.38 38.59 -17.37
C ASP A 257 -2.25 39.33 -16.33
N GLN A 258 -1.55 40.04 -15.46
CA GLN A 258 -2.09 40.92 -14.45
C GLN A 258 -2.89 42.05 -15.10
N GLU A 259 -4.17 42.18 -14.77
CA GLU A 259 -4.86 43.47 -14.79
C GLU A 259 -5.55 43.65 -13.43
N GLU A 260 -4.83 44.31 -12.52
CA GLU A 260 -5.45 45.14 -11.49
C GLU A 260 -6.11 46.32 -12.20
N ASP A 261 -7.43 46.48 -12.05
CA ASP A 261 -8.01 47.82 -12.18
C ASP A 261 -9.12 48.03 -11.16
N SER A 262 -8.75 48.75 -10.11
CA SER A 262 -9.62 49.26 -9.07
C SER A 262 -10.04 50.69 -9.42
N TYR A 263 -11.31 50.93 -9.71
CA TYR A 263 -11.89 52.28 -9.59
C TYR A 263 -13.32 52.25 -9.07
N GLN A 264 -13.47 52.82 -7.87
CA GLN A 264 -14.72 53.38 -7.36
C GLN A 264 -15.12 54.61 -8.19
N ARG A 265 -16.42 54.90 -8.34
CA ARG A 265 -17.10 56.09 -7.74
C ARG A 265 -18.38 56.55 -8.50
N GLU A 266 -19.47 56.64 -7.72
CA GLU A 266 -20.59 57.62 -7.69
C GLU A 266 -21.77 57.67 -8.69
N THR A 267 -22.97 57.43 -8.09
CA THR A 267 -24.24 58.21 -8.08
C THR A 267 -24.91 58.63 -9.40
N GLY A 268 -26.12 58.14 -9.69
CA GLY A 268 -27.43 58.77 -9.39
C GLY A 268 -28.16 59.05 -10.73
N THR A 269 -29.47 59.00 -10.98
CA THR A 269 -30.72 59.03 -10.20
C THR A 269 -31.91 58.73 -11.14
N GLY A 270 -33.02 58.23 -10.59
CA GLY A 270 -34.41 58.45 -11.07
C GLY A 270 -35.02 57.27 -11.85
N SER A 271 -36.29 56.89 -11.72
CA SER A 271 -37.43 57.31 -10.90
C SER A 271 -38.55 56.29 -11.20
N SER A 272 -39.40 55.93 -10.23
CA SER A 272 -40.86 55.72 -10.37
C SER A 272 -41.41 54.78 -9.28
N MET A 273 -42.08 55.39 -8.30
CA MET A 273 -43.12 54.84 -7.42
C MET A 273 -44.49 54.99 -8.13
N PRO A 274 -45.61 54.33 -7.75
CA PRO A 274 -46.07 54.18 -6.35
C PRO A 274 -46.82 52.89 -5.93
N GLN A 275 -46.64 52.50 -4.65
CA GLN A 275 -47.60 52.32 -3.53
C GLN A 275 -49.09 51.86 -3.75
N PRO A 276 -49.89 51.46 -2.71
CA PRO A 276 -49.57 51.12 -1.29
C PRO A 276 -50.44 50.02 -0.56
N VAL A 277 -50.16 49.84 0.75
CA VAL A 277 -50.96 49.41 1.96
C VAL A 277 -51.80 48.12 1.95
N ALA A 278 -52.11 47.41 3.05
CA ALA A 278 -51.91 47.37 4.51
C ALA A 278 -52.31 45.90 4.91
N ALA A 279 -52.00 45.27 6.05
CA ALA A 279 -51.93 45.69 7.45
C ALA A 279 -51.02 44.72 8.23
#